data_AF-A0A929WD33-F1
#
_entry.id   AF-A0A929WD33-F1
#
_cell.length_a   1.000
_cell.length_b   1.000
_cell.length_c   1.000
_cell.angle_alpha   90.00
_cell.angle_beta   90.00
_cell.angle_gamma   90.00
#
_symmetry.space_group_name_H-M   'P 1'
#
loop_
_entity.id
_entity.type
_entity.pdbx_description
1 polymer ?
#
loop_
_entity_poly.entity_id
_entity_poly.type
_entity_poly.pdbx_seq_one_letter_code
_entity_poly.pdbx_strand_id
1 'polypeptide(L)'
;NGFDCSGFTSYVYRQHNLTLTRSSRSQYTEGAPVAGIADMRKGDLVFFGGRGGGSRVGHVGIVTEVNSANGSFKFIHASTSSGVRVDNSTDPYFSSRYVGARRIIQ
;
A
#
# COMPACT_ATOMS: atom_id res chain seq x y z
N ASN A 1 -17.03 11.52 -8.21
CA ASN A 1 -15.68 11.24 -8.76
C ASN A 1 -14.73 10.94 -7.62
N GLY A 2 -14.57 9.67 -7.27
CA GLY A 2 -13.70 9.22 -6.17
C GLY A 2 -12.40 8.62 -6.70
N PHE A 3 -11.34 8.67 -5.91
CA PHE A 3 -10.07 8.01 -6.22
C PHE A 3 -10.21 6.49 -6.21
N ASP A 4 -9.56 5.81 -7.14
CA ASP A 4 -9.19 4.41 -7.00
C ASP A 4 -7.88 4.29 -6.18
N CYS A 5 -7.52 3.08 -5.73
CA CYS A 5 -6.39 2.90 -4.82
C CYS A 5 -5.05 3.37 -5.42
N SER A 6 -4.75 3.02 -6.67
CA SER A 6 -3.52 3.42 -7.34
C SER A 6 -3.53 4.87 -7.83
N GLY A 7 -4.70 5.44 -8.14
CA GLY A 7 -4.83 6.87 -8.42
C GLY A 7 -4.63 7.72 -7.18
N PHE A 8 -5.11 7.27 -6.01
CA PHE A 8 -4.84 7.94 -4.73
C PHE A 8 -3.34 7.96 -4.42
N THR A 9 -2.65 6.81 -4.53
CA THR A 9 -1.20 6.76 -4.29
C THR A 9 -0.43 7.64 -5.27
N SER A 10 -0.76 7.55 -6.57
CA SER A 10 -0.14 8.39 -7.60
C SER A 10 -0.34 9.88 -7.34
N TYR A 11 -1.53 10.28 -6.86
CA TYR A 11 -1.82 11.67 -6.53
C TYR A 11 -0.97 12.16 -5.36
N VAL A 12 -0.91 11.40 -4.26
CA VAL A 12 -0.10 11.77 -3.08
C VAL A 12 1.38 11.88 -3.45
N TYR A 13 1.92 10.88 -4.15
CA TYR A 13 3.33 10.87 -4.54
C TYR A 13 3.70 12.00 -5.50
N ARG A 14 2.78 12.36 -6.40
CA ARG A 14 2.98 13.47 -7.34
C ARG A 14 3.06 14.83 -6.64
N GLN A 15 2.43 15.01 -5.48
CA GLN A 15 2.63 16.23 -4.66
C GLN A 15 4.05 16.33 -4.10
N HIS A 16 4.76 15.21 -4.01
CA HIS A 16 6.17 15.14 -3.63
C HIS A 16 7.11 15.03 -4.84
N ASN A 17 6.65 15.41 -6.03
CA ASN A 17 7.40 15.34 -7.31
C ASN A 17 7.83 13.92 -7.72
N LEU A 18 7.19 12.89 -7.17
CA LEU A 18 7.42 11.50 -7.55
C LEU A 18 6.29 11.01 -8.45
N THR A 19 6.63 10.48 -9.61
CA THR A 19 5.64 9.95 -10.56
C THR A 19 5.55 8.44 -10.39
N LEU A 20 4.36 7.95 -10.01
CA LEU A 20 4.03 6.54 -9.96
C LEU A 20 3.23 6.14 -11.19
N THR A 21 3.37 4.88 -11.60
CA THR A 21 2.51 4.29 -12.62
C THR A 21 1.05 4.19 -12.15
N ARG A 22 0.12 4.17 -13.11
CA ARG A 22 -1.32 4.26 -12.84
C ARG A 22 -1.94 3.00 -12.22
N SER A 23 -1.26 1.85 -12.27
CA SER A 23 -1.80 0.57 -11.81
C SER A 23 -1.06 0.08 -10.57
N SER A 24 -1.79 -0.49 -9.60
CA SER A 24 -1.19 -1.07 -8.38
C SER A 24 -0.18 -2.19 -8.69
N ARG A 25 -0.41 -2.94 -9.77
CA ARG A 25 0.52 -3.99 -10.24
C ARG A 25 1.84 -3.41 -10.74
N SER A 26 1.77 -2.33 -11.50
CA SER A 26 2.96 -1.64 -12.02
C SER A 26 3.71 -0.95 -10.87
N GLN A 27 3.00 -0.31 -9.94
CA GLN A 27 3.61 0.27 -8.73
C GLN A 27 4.33 -0.78 -7.88
N TYR A 28 3.84 -2.02 -7.86
CA TYR A 28 4.54 -3.12 -7.16
C TYR A 28 5.86 -3.53 -7.82
N THR A 29 6.17 -3.05 -9.02
CA THR A 29 7.48 -3.26 -9.67
C THR A 29 8.41 -2.05 -9.54
N GLU A 30 7.92 -0.94 -8.98
CA GLU A 30 8.69 0.29 -8.80
C GLU A 30 9.43 0.31 -7.45
N GLY A 31 10.54 1.05 -7.43
CA GLY A 31 11.37 1.21 -6.23
C GLY A 31 11.99 -0.08 -5.71
N ALA A 32 12.45 -0.04 -4.46
CA ALA A 32 13.12 -1.16 -3.82
C ALA A 32 12.11 -2.03 -3.04
N PRO A 33 12.23 -3.37 -3.06
CA PRO A 33 11.45 -4.24 -2.18
C PRO A 33 11.83 -3.99 -0.72
N VAL A 34 10.83 -3.93 0.16
CA VAL A 34 11.04 -3.91 1.61
C VAL A 34 11.12 -5.37 2.08
N ALA A 35 12.22 -5.74 2.74
CA ALA A 35 12.52 -7.13 3.10
C ALA A 35 11.52 -7.74 4.09
N GLY A 36 10.94 -6.92 4.98
CA GLY A 36 9.90 -7.35 5.91
C GLY A 36 9.28 -6.17 6.65
N ILE A 37 8.28 -6.45 7.48
CA ILE A 37 7.57 -5.41 8.24
C ILE A 37 8.52 -4.66 9.20
N ALA A 38 9.57 -5.34 9.70
CA ALA A 38 10.59 -4.72 10.54
C ALA A 38 11.37 -3.60 9.83
N ASP A 39 11.55 -3.69 8.51
CA ASP A 39 12.25 -2.69 7.69
C ASP A 39 11.31 -1.62 7.11
N MET A 40 10.01 -1.77 7.34
CA MET A 40 8.99 -0.88 6.81
C MET A 40 9.07 0.50 7.44
N ARG A 41 8.82 1.53 6.64
CA ARG A 41 8.85 2.93 7.04
C ARG A 41 7.58 3.64 6.60
N LYS A 42 7.28 4.74 7.28
CA LYS A 42 6.23 5.67 6.85
C LYS A 42 6.51 6.12 5.42
N GLY A 43 5.49 6.10 4.58
CA GLY A 43 5.58 6.42 3.17
C GLY A 43 5.70 5.19 2.27
N ASP A 44 6.20 4.05 2.75
CA ASP A 44 6.29 2.84 1.91
C ASP A 44 4.92 2.44 1.34
N LEU A 45 4.91 1.93 0.12
CA LEU A 45 3.72 1.39 -0.51
C LEU A 45 3.53 -0.05 -0.07
N VAL A 46 2.32 -0.40 0.38
CA VAL A 46 1.93 -1.75 0.78
C VAL A 46 0.90 -2.29 -0.19
N PHE A 47 1.05 -3.55 -0.57
CA PHE A 47 0.27 -4.17 -1.62
C PHE A 47 -0.49 -5.38 -1.11
N PHE A 48 -1.73 -5.51 -1.56
CA PHE A 48 -2.63 -6.58 -1.17
C PHE A 48 -3.26 -7.27 -2.38
N GLY A 49 -3.62 -8.55 -2.20
CA GLY A 49 -4.34 -9.35 -3.17
C GLY A 49 -5.76 -8.80 -3.44
N GLY A 50 -6.25 -9.01 -4.65
CA GLY A 50 -7.60 -8.60 -5.05
C GLY A 50 -8.73 -9.47 -4.47
N ARG A 51 -9.99 -9.04 -4.71
CA ARG A 51 -11.22 -9.73 -4.23
C ARG A 51 -11.34 -11.20 -4.64
N GLY A 52 -10.73 -11.60 -5.76
CA GLY A 52 -10.76 -13.00 -6.25
C GLY A 52 -9.78 -13.96 -5.55
N GLY A 53 -8.97 -13.49 -4.60
CA GLY A 53 -7.93 -14.28 -3.96
C GLY A 53 -6.70 -14.51 -4.86
N GLY A 54 -5.56 -14.79 -4.24
CA GLY A 54 -4.28 -15.11 -4.90
C GLY A 54 -3.22 -14.00 -4.85
N SER A 55 -2.00 -14.34 -5.27
CA SER A 55 -0.80 -13.47 -5.21
C SER A 55 -0.79 -12.29 -6.19
N ARG A 56 -1.89 -12.08 -6.93
CA ARG A 56 -2.00 -10.97 -7.88
C ARG A 56 -2.36 -9.71 -7.13
N VAL A 57 -1.48 -8.72 -7.19
CA VAL A 57 -1.72 -7.38 -6.65
C VAL A 57 -3.02 -6.82 -7.22
N GLY A 58 -3.94 -6.49 -6.31
CA GLY A 58 -5.25 -5.93 -6.61
C GLY A 58 -5.55 -4.67 -5.82
N HIS A 59 -4.75 -4.34 -4.81
CA HIS A 59 -4.95 -3.18 -3.95
C HIS A 59 -3.61 -2.62 -3.45
N VAL A 60 -3.56 -1.32 -3.20
CA VAL A 60 -2.37 -0.60 -2.71
C VAL A 60 -2.76 0.44 -1.65
N GLY A 61 -1.87 0.65 -0.68
CA GLY A 61 -1.95 1.71 0.32
C GLY A 61 -0.59 2.31 0.63
N ILE A 62 -0.58 3.40 1.40
CA ILE A 62 0.63 4.10 1.86
C ILE A 62 0.75 3.90 3.36
N VAL A 63 1.90 3.43 3.84
CA VAL A 63 2.15 3.24 5.27
C VAL A 63 2.16 4.59 5.99
N THR A 64 1.36 4.71 7.05
CA THR A 64 1.28 5.91 7.89
C THR A 64 1.97 5.73 9.23
N GLU A 65 1.93 4.51 9.78
CA GLU A 65 2.51 4.14 11.07
C GLU A 65 3.08 2.72 11.00
N VAL A 66 4.20 2.48 11.68
CA VAL A 66 4.80 1.14 11.81
C VAL A 66 5.02 0.87 13.29
N ASN A 67 4.60 -0.30 13.74
CA ASN A 67 4.84 -0.80 15.08
C ASN A 67 5.79 -2.00 14.99
N SER A 68 7.08 -1.72 15.20
CA SER A 68 8.14 -2.73 15.16
C SER A 68 8.06 -3.75 16.30
N ALA A 69 7.39 -3.43 17.41
CA ALA A 69 7.29 -4.32 18.57
C ALA A 69 6.39 -5.53 18.31
N ASN A 70 5.32 -5.35 17.52
CA ASN A 70 4.40 -6.42 17.17
C ASN A 70 4.38 -6.75 15.67
N GLY A 71 5.24 -6.11 14.87
CA GLY A 71 5.31 -6.33 13.43
C GLY A 71 4.03 -5.95 12.69
N SER A 72 3.34 -4.89 13.13
CA SER A 72 2.13 -4.37 12.47
C SER A 72 2.35 -2.97 11.91
N PHE A 73 1.49 -2.56 10.98
CA PHE A 73 1.51 -1.23 10.42
C PHE A 73 0.10 -0.74 10.13
N LYS A 74 -0.08 0.58 10.11
CA LYS A 74 -1.29 1.21 9.57
C LYS A 74 -0.99 1.82 8.22
N PHE A 75 -2.00 1.84 7.38
CA PHE A 75 -1.88 2.38 6.02
C PHE A 75 -3.13 3.12 5.60
N ILE A 76 -2.93 4.18 4.83
CA ILE A 76 -3.99 4.94 4.18
C ILE A 76 -4.20 4.45 2.76
N HIS A 77 -5.45 4.27 2.36
CA HIS A 77 -5.79 3.84 1.01
C HIS A 77 -7.17 4.32 0.59
N ALA A 78 -7.42 4.38 -0.72
CA ALA A 78 -8.77 4.56 -1.24
C ALA A 78 -9.47 3.19 -1.31
N SER A 79 -10.44 2.97 -0.43
CA SER A 79 -11.34 1.82 -0.47
C SER A 79 -12.40 2.01 -1.55
N THR A 80 -12.65 0.96 -2.33
CA THR A 80 -13.67 0.94 -3.38
C THR A 80 -15.09 1.25 -2.89
N SER A 81 -15.40 1.01 -1.61
CA SER A 81 -16.75 1.15 -1.05
C SER A 81 -16.87 2.26 0.00
N SER A 82 -15.76 2.78 0.50
CA SER A 82 -15.75 3.68 1.68
C SER A 82 -14.86 4.91 1.50
N GLY A 83 -14.30 5.13 0.31
CA GLY A 83 -13.41 6.26 0.06
C GLY A 83 -12.05 6.11 0.76
N VAL A 84 -11.38 7.25 0.99
CA VAL A 84 -10.05 7.27 1.62
C VAL A 84 -10.17 7.02 3.11
N ARG A 85 -9.53 5.96 3.61
CA ARG A 85 -9.52 5.57 5.03
C ARG A 85 -8.17 5.01 5.45
N VAL A 86 -7.99 4.91 6.77
CA VAL A 86 -6.82 4.27 7.40
C VAL A 86 -7.27 2.95 7.98
N ASP A 87 -6.52 1.89 7.67
CA ASP A 87 -6.74 0.54 8.21
C ASP A 87 -5.47 -0.04 8.81
N ASN A 88 -5.63 -1.09 9.60
CA ASN A 88 -4.53 -1.81 10.27
C ASN A 88 -4.21 -3.11 9.51
N SER A 89 -2.92 -3.40 9.36
CA SER A 89 -2.42 -4.65 8.77
C SER A 89 -2.89 -5.90 9.51
N THR A 90 -3.24 -5.80 10.80
CA THR A 90 -3.70 -6.93 11.62
C THR A 90 -5.15 -7.32 11.36
N ASP A 91 -5.93 -6.51 10.63
CA ASP A 91 -7.30 -6.86 10.27
C ASP A 91 -7.28 -8.15 9.42
N PRO A 92 -8.07 -9.19 9.76
CA PRO A 92 -8.11 -10.47 9.04
C PRO A 92 -8.25 -10.32 7.51
N TYR A 93 -8.96 -9.29 7.05
CA TYR A 93 -9.11 -9.03 5.62
C TYR A 93 -7.78 -8.69 4.95
N PHE A 94 -6.97 -7.83 5.58
CA PHE A 94 -5.70 -7.34 5.03
C PHE A 94 -4.54 -8.29 5.31
N SER A 95 -4.49 -8.88 6.51
CA SER A 95 -3.42 -9.81 6.90
C SER A 95 -3.38 -11.04 5.97
N SER A 96 -4.53 -11.61 5.63
CA SER A 96 -4.64 -12.75 4.69
C SER A 96 -4.33 -12.40 3.23
N ARG A 97 -4.23 -11.11 2.89
CA ARG A 97 -4.04 -10.61 1.52
C ARG A 97 -2.72 -9.88 1.33
N TYR A 98 -1.90 -9.74 2.35
CA TYR A 98 -0.63 -9.04 2.23
C TYR A 98 0.29 -9.72 1.20
N VAL A 99 0.74 -8.96 0.20
CA VAL A 99 1.63 -9.44 -0.87
C VAL A 99 3.06 -8.97 -0.64
N GLY A 100 3.24 -7.74 -0.15
CA GLY A 100 4.55 -7.16 0.09
C GLY A 100 4.52 -5.64 0.11
N ALA A 101 5.70 -5.04 0.19
CA ALA A 101 5.87 -3.59 0.22
C ALA A 101 7.01 -3.10 -0.66
N ARG A 102 6.89 -1.86 -1.15
CA ARG A 102 7.88 -1.17 -1.98
C ARG A 102 8.21 0.20 -1.40
N ARG A 103 9.50 0.53 -1.39
CA ARG A 103 10.01 1.84 -1.04
C ARG A 103 10.34 2.62 -2.30
N ILE A 104 9.62 3.72 -2.52
CA ILE A 104 9.79 4.60 -3.67
C ILE A 104 10.69 5.79 -3.34
N ILE A 105 10.64 6.27 -2.09
CA ILE A 105 11.41 7.40 -1.60
C ILE A 105 12.76 6.89 -1.08
N GLN A 106 13.87 7.46 -1.55
CA GLN A 106 15.22 7.22 -1.01
C GLN A 106 15.54 8.19 0.12
#